data_AF-A0A1I0MET3-F1
#
_entry.id   AF-A0A1I0MET3-F1
#
_cell.length_a   1.000
_cell.length_b   1.000
_cell.length_c   1.000
_cell.angle_alpha   90.00
_cell.angle_beta   90.00
_cell.angle_gamma   90.00
#
_symmetry.space_group_name_H-M   'P 1'
#
loop_
_entity.id
_entity.type
_entity.pdbx_description
1 polymer ?
#
loop_
_entity_poly.entity_id
_entity_poly.type
_entity_poly.pdbx_seq_one_letter_code
_entity_poly.pdbx_strand_id
1 'polypeptide(L)'
;MNPIIKKLATVALSAALSLSMFTALKAPIATNDVAAATYSSSYSYEDEFNDYKQLARWYISRYQGSCQYSSVKDIRNSGIRAINSITYNPNRSLYANEQYISQIVNMVIPMIDKQINVENFEAYKAQKMASLRSMAGSNPTAYQREVLSYTQRAFNDMTYNDTRSYQANTSNVDRIAAIAASAF
;
A
#
# COMPACT_ATOMS: atom_id res chain seq x y z
N MET A 1 32.05 28.93 -6.07
CA MET A 1 30.95 28.21 -5.37
C MET A 1 29.79 28.03 -6.34
N ASN A 2 29.26 26.80 -6.41
CA ASN A 2 28.52 26.23 -7.54
C ASN A 2 27.02 26.65 -7.55
N PRO A 3 26.45 27.12 -8.69
CA PRO A 3 25.06 27.57 -8.81
C PRO A 3 23.97 26.50 -8.56
N ILE A 4 24.37 25.24 -8.34
CA ILE A 4 23.47 24.12 -8.00
C ILE A 4 22.93 24.25 -6.56
N ILE A 5 23.66 24.91 -5.65
CA ILE A 5 23.26 24.99 -4.23
C ILE A 5 22.10 26.00 -4.01
N LYS A 6 21.89 26.96 -4.92
CA LYS A 6 20.76 27.90 -4.84
C LYS A 6 19.42 27.33 -5.29
N LYS A 7 19.39 26.21 -6.03
CA LYS A 7 18.14 25.53 -6.42
C LYS A 7 17.54 24.66 -5.32
N LEU A 8 18.28 24.40 -4.24
CA LEU A 8 17.82 23.61 -3.10
C LEU A 8 17.01 24.43 -2.08
N ALA A 9 17.03 25.77 -2.14
CA ALA A 9 16.33 26.63 -1.18
C ALA A 9 14.91 27.05 -1.63
N THR A 10 14.52 26.82 -2.88
CA THR A 10 13.16 27.17 -3.38
C THR A 10 12.23 25.95 -3.47
N VAL A 11 12.72 24.74 -3.17
CA VAL A 11 11.91 23.50 -3.14
C VAL A 11 11.47 23.15 -1.70
N ALA A 12 11.74 24.03 -0.73
CA ALA A 12 11.48 23.78 0.69
C ALA A 12 10.05 24.16 1.15
N LEU A 13 9.09 24.41 0.24
CA LEU A 13 7.71 24.78 0.63
C LEU A 13 6.61 24.02 -0.12
N SER A 14 6.84 22.76 -0.47
CA SER A 14 5.77 21.80 -0.81
C SER A 14 5.75 20.59 0.15
N ALA A 15 6.50 20.70 1.24
CA ALA A 15 6.36 19.86 2.43
C ALA A 15 5.24 20.37 3.33
N ALA A 16 4.00 20.15 2.91
CA ALA A 16 2.90 19.89 3.82
C ALA A 16 2.19 18.64 3.28
N LEU A 17 2.53 17.48 3.85
CA LEU A 17 1.72 16.27 3.70
C LEU A 17 0.25 16.53 4.11
N SER A 18 -0.57 15.48 4.12
CA SER A 18 -1.55 15.31 5.19
C SER A 18 -2.99 15.50 4.79
N LEU A 19 -3.95 14.55 4.90
CA LEU A 19 -5.37 14.92 5.16
C LEU A 19 -5.64 15.00 6.67
N SER A 20 -4.68 14.46 7.44
CA SER A 20 -4.27 14.88 8.78
C SER A 20 -3.20 16.00 8.79
N MET A 21 -2.92 16.61 7.62
CA MET A 21 -2.39 17.97 7.40
C MET A 21 -3.25 18.71 6.34
N PHE A 22 -4.48 18.23 6.02
CA PHE A 22 -5.45 18.94 5.18
C PHE A 22 -6.48 19.60 6.10
N THR A 23 -6.40 19.38 7.42
CA THR A 23 -7.13 20.15 8.43
C THR A 23 -6.41 21.45 8.84
N ALA A 24 -5.18 21.70 8.36
CA ALA A 24 -4.45 22.96 8.61
C ALA A 24 -4.79 24.09 7.60
N LEU A 25 -5.77 23.88 6.73
CA LEU A 25 -6.17 24.77 5.64
C LEU A 25 -7.23 25.82 6.02
N LYS A 26 -7.31 26.21 7.31
CA LYS A 26 -8.16 27.32 7.78
C LYS A 26 -7.50 28.13 8.90
N ALA A 27 -6.65 29.10 8.55
CA ALA A 27 -6.49 30.33 9.33
C ALA A 27 -5.86 31.43 8.45
N PRO A 28 -6.33 32.69 8.55
CA PRO A 28 -5.96 33.76 7.64
C PRO A 28 -4.58 34.31 7.99
N ILE A 29 -3.64 34.29 7.03
CA ILE A 29 -2.37 34.99 7.23
C ILE A 29 -2.56 36.44 6.81
N ALA A 30 -2.49 37.30 7.82
CA ALA A 30 -2.51 38.74 7.71
C ALA A 30 -1.38 39.26 6.80
N THR A 31 -1.73 40.32 6.09
CA THR A 31 -0.89 41.17 5.25
C THR A 31 0.40 41.60 5.93
N ASN A 32 1.52 41.52 5.22
CA ASN A 32 2.53 42.58 5.23
C ASN A 32 3.34 42.51 3.92
N ASP A 33 3.28 43.62 3.19
CA ASP A 33 4.14 43.95 2.05
C ASP A 33 5.62 43.69 2.35
N VAL A 34 6.42 43.28 1.35
CA VAL A 34 7.48 44.10 0.71
C VAL A 34 8.12 43.29 -0.44
N ALA A 35 8.41 44.00 -1.53
CA ALA A 35 9.30 43.70 -2.66
C ALA A 35 8.67 42.98 -3.86
N ALA A 36 8.19 43.81 -4.80
CA ALA A 36 8.00 43.46 -6.20
C ALA A 36 9.34 43.06 -6.83
N ALA A 37 9.71 41.80 -6.66
CA ALA A 37 10.67 41.13 -7.53
C ALA A 37 9.92 40.75 -8.80
N THR A 38 10.34 41.30 -9.94
CA THR A 38 9.92 40.89 -11.27
C THR A 38 10.38 39.45 -11.54
N TYR A 39 9.69 38.47 -10.97
CA TYR A 39 9.73 37.09 -11.39
C TYR A 39 8.75 36.92 -12.55
N SER A 40 9.30 36.88 -13.77
CA SER A 40 8.59 36.27 -14.89
C SER A 40 8.53 34.75 -14.65
N SER A 41 7.53 34.30 -13.92
CA SER A 41 7.06 32.92 -13.99
C SER A 41 5.55 32.96 -14.02
N SER A 42 4.96 32.80 -15.21
CA SER A 42 3.55 32.47 -15.33
C SER A 42 3.33 31.17 -14.54
N TYR A 43 2.66 31.28 -13.41
CA TYR A 43 2.26 30.12 -12.64
C TYR A 43 1.42 29.19 -13.52
N SER A 44 1.74 27.88 -13.51
CA SER A 44 1.15 26.88 -14.39
C SER A 44 0.42 25.82 -13.55
N TYR A 45 -0.91 25.83 -13.62
CA TYR A 45 -1.75 24.80 -12.98
C TYR A 45 -1.46 23.39 -13.52
N GLU A 46 -1.02 23.28 -14.78
CA GLU A 46 -0.66 21.99 -15.36
C GLU A 46 0.64 21.43 -14.74
N ASP A 47 1.63 22.29 -14.50
CA ASP A 47 2.89 21.88 -13.85
C ASP A 47 2.64 21.46 -12.40
N GLU A 48 1.83 22.22 -11.64
CA GLU A 48 1.46 21.85 -10.27
C GLU A 48 0.67 20.52 -10.23
N PHE A 49 -0.28 20.34 -11.15
CA PHE A 49 -0.99 19.07 -11.31
C PHE A 49 -0.04 17.90 -11.62
N ASN A 50 0.95 18.13 -12.50
CA ASN A 50 1.95 17.12 -12.82
C ASN A 50 2.81 16.76 -11.62
N ASP A 51 3.21 17.74 -10.80
CA ASP A 51 3.94 17.51 -9.55
C ASP A 51 3.12 16.71 -8.53
N TYR A 52 1.85 17.06 -8.35
CA TYR A 52 0.92 16.29 -7.52
C TYR A 52 0.80 14.83 -7.99
N LYS A 53 0.71 14.63 -9.31
CA LYS A 53 0.72 13.31 -9.95
C LYS A 53 2.02 12.56 -9.68
N GLN A 54 3.19 13.21 -9.69
CA GLN A 54 4.46 12.56 -9.33
C GLN A 54 4.47 12.10 -7.88
N LEU A 55 4.03 12.97 -6.96
CA LEU A 55 3.98 12.68 -5.54
C LEU A 55 3.06 11.48 -5.23
N ALA A 56 1.89 11.43 -5.85
CA ALA A 56 0.95 10.31 -5.66
C ALA A 56 1.54 8.97 -6.13
N ARG A 57 2.23 8.95 -7.29
CA ARG A 57 2.94 7.74 -7.77
C ARG A 57 4.06 7.32 -6.82
N TRP A 58 4.85 8.29 -6.35
CA TRP A 58 5.92 8.06 -5.38
C TRP A 58 5.36 7.42 -4.10
N TYR A 59 4.23 7.93 -3.60
CA TYR A 59 3.57 7.42 -2.40
C TYR A 59 3.13 5.97 -2.58
N ILE A 60 2.37 5.65 -3.64
CA ILE A 60 1.95 4.26 -3.95
C ILE A 60 3.16 3.34 -4.11
N SER A 61 4.22 3.80 -4.77
CA SER A 61 5.42 2.98 -5.04
C SER A 61 6.14 2.56 -3.76
N ARG A 62 6.14 3.43 -2.74
CA ARG A 62 6.84 3.22 -1.46
C ARG A 62 5.95 2.72 -0.33
N TYR A 63 4.64 2.77 -0.48
CA TYR A 63 3.71 2.34 0.55
C TYR A 63 3.92 0.86 0.87
N GLN A 64 4.28 0.53 2.12
CA GLN A 64 4.69 -0.83 2.54
C GLN A 64 5.93 -1.35 1.77
N GLY A 65 6.88 -0.47 1.48
CA GLY A 65 7.97 -0.68 0.50
C GLY A 65 8.86 -1.93 0.66
N SER A 66 8.90 -2.58 1.83
CA SER A 66 9.65 -3.83 2.05
C SER A 66 8.86 -5.11 1.71
N CYS A 67 7.56 -5.00 1.42
CA CYS A 67 6.69 -6.12 1.09
C CYS A 67 7.16 -6.85 -0.18
N GLN A 68 7.42 -8.15 -0.06
CA GLN A 68 8.02 -8.97 -1.12
C GLN A 68 6.99 -9.58 -2.08
N TYR A 69 5.70 -9.60 -1.72
CA TYR A 69 4.65 -10.26 -2.48
C TYR A 69 4.44 -9.65 -3.87
N SER A 70 4.47 -10.48 -4.92
CA SER A 70 4.29 -10.04 -6.31
C SER A 70 2.90 -9.45 -6.55
N SER A 71 1.86 -10.03 -5.96
CA SER A 71 0.47 -9.55 -5.99
C SER A 71 0.35 -8.09 -5.50
N VAL A 72 1.08 -7.73 -4.44
CA VAL A 72 1.12 -6.34 -3.93
C VAL A 72 1.82 -5.41 -4.92
N LYS A 73 2.90 -5.86 -5.57
CA LYS A 73 3.60 -5.09 -6.62
C LYS A 73 2.67 -4.84 -7.82
N ASP A 74 1.84 -5.82 -8.19
CA ASP A 74 0.88 -5.69 -9.29
C ASP A 74 -0.22 -4.66 -9.01
N ILE A 75 -0.72 -4.62 -7.76
CA ILE A 75 -1.67 -3.59 -7.30
C ILE A 75 -1.04 -2.20 -7.40
N ARG A 76 0.20 -2.03 -6.89
CA ARG A 76 0.93 -0.75 -6.98
C ARG A 76 1.10 -0.31 -8.43
N ASN A 77 1.59 -1.19 -9.28
CA ASN A 77 1.83 -0.91 -10.70
C ASN A 77 0.53 -0.51 -11.42
N SER A 78 -0.58 -1.18 -11.09
CA SER A 78 -1.89 -0.84 -11.63
C SER A 78 -2.36 0.54 -11.17
N GLY A 79 -2.19 0.88 -9.89
CA GLY A 79 -2.48 2.22 -9.36
C GLY A 79 -1.64 3.31 -10.02
N ILE A 80 -0.34 3.08 -10.20
CA ILE A 80 0.57 4.01 -10.87
C ILE A 80 0.17 4.21 -12.35
N ARG A 81 -0.20 3.13 -13.06
CA ARG A 81 -0.70 3.23 -14.43
C ARG A 81 -2.00 4.04 -14.51
N ALA A 82 -2.93 3.82 -13.59
CA ALA A 82 -4.17 4.58 -13.52
C ALA A 82 -3.87 6.08 -13.32
N ILE A 83 -2.97 6.44 -12.38
CA ILE A 83 -2.54 7.83 -12.20
C ILE A 83 -1.92 8.38 -13.49
N ASN A 84 -1.03 7.62 -14.14
CA ASN A 84 -0.37 8.03 -15.38
C ASN A 84 -1.36 8.36 -16.51
N SER A 85 -2.51 7.70 -16.57
CA SER A 85 -3.54 7.96 -17.58
C SER A 85 -4.34 9.27 -17.37
N ILE A 86 -4.27 9.89 -16.20
CA ILE A 86 -4.97 11.16 -15.94
C ILE A 86 -4.16 12.31 -16.56
N THR A 87 -4.81 13.13 -17.39
CA THR A 87 -4.27 14.37 -17.94
C THR A 87 -4.91 15.59 -17.29
N TYR A 88 -4.18 16.70 -17.28
CA TYR A 88 -4.72 17.98 -16.82
C TYR A 88 -5.87 18.41 -17.74
N ASN A 89 -6.98 18.83 -17.16
CA ASN A 89 -8.10 19.43 -17.88
C ASN A 89 -8.20 20.92 -17.53
N PRO A 90 -7.92 21.83 -18.48
CA PRO A 90 -7.95 23.28 -18.23
C PRO A 90 -9.35 23.82 -17.96
N ASN A 91 -10.41 23.08 -18.29
CA ASN A 91 -11.79 23.46 -18.02
C ASN A 91 -12.23 23.08 -16.58
N ARG A 92 -11.31 22.60 -15.75
CA ARG A 92 -11.54 22.23 -14.34
C ARG A 92 -10.60 23.02 -13.46
N SER A 93 -10.99 23.27 -12.21
CA SER A 93 -10.05 23.80 -11.22
C SER A 93 -8.92 22.79 -10.98
N LEU A 94 -7.76 23.28 -10.53
CA LEU A 94 -6.66 22.41 -10.10
C LEU A 94 -7.13 21.36 -9.09
N TYR A 95 -7.84 21.81 -8.06
CA TYR A 95 -8.43 20.92 -7.06
C TYR A 95 -9.28 19.80 -7.68
N ALA A 96 -10.15 20.12 -8.63
CA ALA A 96 -10.99 19.12 -9.28
C ALA A 96 -10.17 18.13 -10.14
N ASN A 97 -9.05 18.54 -10.72
CA ASN A 97 -8.12 17.64 -11.39
C ASN A 97 -7.44 16.70 -10.38
N GLU A 98 -6.95 17.23 -9.26
CA GLU A 98 -6.26 16.48 -8.21
C GLU A 98 -7.17 15.46 -7.50
N GLN A 99 -8.48 15.74 -7.39
CA GLN A 99 -9.44 14.81 -6.80
C GLN A 99 -9.47 13.45 -7.52
N TYR A 100 -9.29 13.41 -8.84
CA TYR A 100 -9.22 12.13 -9.56
C TYR A 100 -7.99 11.31 -9.17
N ILE A 101 -6.85 11.95 -8.96
CA ILE A 101 -5.63 11.28 -8.47
C ILE A 101 -5.84 10.82 -7.02
N SER A 102 -6.43 11.67 -6.17
CA SER A 102 -6.77 11.33 -4.78
C SER A 102 -7.65 10.09 -4.69
N GLN A 103 -8.67 9.97 -5.54
CA GLN A 103 -9.55 8.80 -5.58
C GLN A 103 -8.79 7.51 -5.89
N ILE A 104 -7.83 7.56 -6.82
CA ILE A 104 -6.99 6.39 -7.11
C ILE A 104 -6.15 6.00 -5.89
N VAL A 105 -5.51 6.97 -5.23
CA VAL A 105 -4.72 6.70 -4.01
C VAL A 105 -5.60 6.08 -2.92
N ASN A 106 -6.78 6.65 -2.67
CA ASN A 106 -7.73 6.17 -1.65
C ASN A 106 -8.28 4.77 -1.95
N MET A 107 -8.28 4.34 -3.21
CA MET A 107 -8.65 2.98 -3.60
C MET A 107 -7.47 2.01 -3.50
N VAL A 108 -6.29 2.43 -3.99
CA VAL A 108 -5.10 1.56 -4.12
C VAL A 108 -4.51 1.20 -2.76
N ILE A 109 -4.45 2.14 -1.82
CA ILE A 109 -3.84 1.89 -0.51
C ILE A 109 -4.57 0.79 0.28
N PRO A 110 -5.91 0.84 0.47
CA PRO A 110 -6.64 -0.25 1.12
C PRO A 110 -6.51 -1.59 0.39
N MET A 111 -6.42 -1.59 -0.94
CA MET A 111 -6.19 -2.82 -1.70
C MET A 111 -4.82 -3.44 -1.39
N ILE A 112 -3.77 -2.62 -1.25
CA ILE A 112 -2.44 -3.08 -0.83
C ILE A 112 -2.51 -3.70 0.57
N ASP A 113 -3.12 -3.02 1.53
CA ASP A 113 -3.22 -3.53 2.90
C ASP A 113 -3.99 -4.84 2.97
N LYS A 114 -5.13 -4.92 2.26
CA LYS A 114 -5.91 -6.16 2.16
C LYS A 114 -5.08 -7.29 1.58
N GLN A 115 -4.37 -7.05 0.48
CA GLN A 115 -3.56 -8.09 -0.15
C GLN A 115 -2.42 -8.55 0.76
N ILE A 116 -1.76 -7.64 1.48
CA ILE A 116 -0.72 -8.02 2.46
C ILE A 116 -1.27 -8.97 3.51
N ASN A 117 -2.47 -8.72 4.03
CA ASN A 117 -3.08 -9.59 5.03
C ASN A 117 -3.46 -10.97 4.47
N VAL A 118 -3.94 -11.03 3.22
CA VAL A 118 -4.19 -12.29 2.52
C VAL A 118 -2.89 -13.09 2.40
N GLU A 119 -1.82 -12.47 1.93
CA GLU A 119 -0.51 -13.12 1.74
C GLU A 119 0.11 -13.58 3.07
N ASN A 120 0.00 -12.77 4.12
CA ASN A 120 0.45 -13.16 5.46
C ASN A 120 -0.32 -14.38 5.99
N PHE A 121 -1.63 -14.45 5.72
CA PHE A 121 -2.45 -15.59 6.12
C PHE A 121 -2.08 -16.86 5.35
N GLU A 122 -1.84 -16.76 4.03
CA GLU A 122 -1.36 -17.89 3.23
C GLU A 122 0.03 -18.37 3.68
N ALA A 123 0.96 -17.43 3.95
CA ALA A 123 2.28 -17.75 4.49
C ALA A 123 2.18 -18.47 5.84
N TYR A 124 1.26 -18.04 6.70
CA TYR A 124 1.00 -18.66 7.99
C TYR A 124 0.50 -20.12 7.85
N LYS A 125 -0.47 -20.38 6.95
CA LYS A 125 -0.93 -21.75 6.64
C LYS A 125 0.22 -22.62 6.12
N ALA A 126 1.04 -22.08 5.22
CA ALA A 126 2.21 -22.77 4.69
C ALA A 126 3.23 -23.13 5.79
N GLN A 127 3.48 -22.20 6.72
CA GLN A 127 4.37 -22.42 7.86
C GLN A 127 3.85 -23.56 8.77
N LYS A 128 2.55 -23.55 9.11
CA LYS A 128 1.94 -24.62 9.92
C LYS A 128 2.02 -25.97 9.23
N MET A 129 1.74 -26.00 7.92
CA MET A 129 1.85 -27.22 7.13
C MET A 129 3.29 -27.74 7.05
N ALA A 130 4.28 -26.85 6.93
CA ALA A 130 5.70 -27.21 6.95
C ALA A 130 6.11 -27.81 8.31
N SER A 131 5.60 -27.25 9.41
CA SER A 131 5.82 -27.81 10.76
C SER A 131 5.28 -29.23 10.88
N LEU A 132 4.07 -29.50 10.40
CA LEU A 132 3.48 -30.84 10.43
C LEU A 132 4.26 -31.84 9.58
N ARG A 133 4.71 -31.42 8.38
CA ARG A 133 5.59 -32.27 7.54
C ARG A 133 6.91 -32.58 8.23
N SER A 134 7.48 -31.62 8.95
CA SER A 134 8.70 -31.83 9.75
C SER A 134 8.48 -32.87 10.85
N MET A 135 7.36 -32.77 11.59
CA MET A 135 7.01 -33.75 12.63
C MET A 135 6.82 -35.16 12.07
N ALA A 136 6.21 -35.29 10.89
CA ALA A 136 5.99 -36.59 10.24
C ALA A 136 7.29 -37.26 9.74
N GLY A 137 8.38 -36.51 9.65
CA GLY A 137 9.68 -36.99 9.16
C GLY A 137 9.70 -37.32 7.67
N SER A 138 10.80 -37.94 7.22
CA SER A 138 11.03 -38.27 5.81
C SER A 138 10.23 -39.47 5.31
N ASN A 139 9.82 -40.36 6.20
CA ASN A 139 9.08 -41.59 5.88
C ASN A 139 7.77 -41.68 6.69
N PRO A 140 6.79 -40.79 6.44
CA PRO A 140 5.52 -40.80 7.15
C PRO A 140 4.73 -42.08 6.88
N THR A 141 4.04 -42.59 7.90
CA THR A 141 3.12 -43.72 7.77
C THR A 141 1.96 -43.39 6.83
N ALA A 142 1.21 -44.41 6.37
CA ALA A 142 0.03 -44.19 5.54
C ALA A 142 -1.01 -43.28 6.23
N TYR A 143 -1.25 -43.51 7.52
CA TYR A 143 -2.14 -42.68 8.34
C TYR A 143 -1.64 -41.22 8.43
N GLN A 144 -0.35 -41.03 8.71
CA GLN A 144 0.25 -39.70 8.78
C GLN A 144 0.16 -38.93 7.45
N ARG A 145 0.37 -39.61 6.31
CA ARG A 145 0.18 -39.01 4.98
C ARG A 145 -1.27 -38.58 4.74
N GLU A 146 -2.22 -39.39 5.17
CA GLU A 146 -3.64 -39.09 5.06
C GLU A 146 -4.01 -37.85 5.90
N VAL A 147 -3.55 -37.78 7.15
CA VAL A 147 -3.73 -36.60 8.02
C VAL A 147 -3.14 -35.34 7.40
N LEU A 148 -1.91 -35.40 6.84
CA LEU A 148 -1.29 -34.27 6.14
C LEU A 148 -2.14 -33.83 4.92
N SER A 149 -2.69 -34.79 4.16
CA SER A 149 -3.53 -34.51 2.99
C SER A 149 -4.85 -33.83 3.39
N TYR A 150 -5.55 -34.33 4.41
CA TYR A 150 -6.77 -33.71 4.91
C TYR A 150 -6.50 -32.31 5.47
N THR A 151 -5.41 -32.13 6.21
CA THR A 151 -5.03 -30.83 6.77
C THR A 151 -4.75 -29.82 5.66
N GLN A 152 -4.00 -30.23 4.62
CA GLN A 152 -3.74 -29.38 3.47
C GLN A 152 -5.03 -28.96 2.75
N ARG A 153 -5.97 -29.89 2.55
CA ARG A 153 -7.29 -29.57 1.97
C ARG A 153 -8.04 -28.55 2.82
N ALA A 154 -8.14 -28.80 4.13
CA ALA A 154 -8.80 -27.90 5.06
C ALA A 154 -8.17 -26.49 5.06
N PHE A 155 -6.84 -26.38 4.97
CA PHE A 155 -6.17 -25.09 4.83
C PHE A 155 -6.44 -24.40 3.50
N ASN A 156 -6.53 -25.14 2.40
CA ASN A 156 -6.84 -24.57 1.09
C ASN A 156 -8.27 -24.01 1.03
N ASP A 157 -9.21 -24.61 1.78
CA ASP A 157 -10.59 -24.14 1.88
C ASP A 157 -10.74 -22.90 2.79
N MET A 158 -9.70 -22.55 3.56
CA MET A 158 -9.69 -21.36 4.40
C MET A 158 -9.20 -20.13 3.65
N THR A 159 -10.05 -19.11 3.56
CA THR A 159 -9.71 -17.80 3.01
C THR A 159 -9.60 -16.75 4.11
N TYR A 160 -8.75 -15.74 3.90
CA TYR A 160 -8.70 -14.58 4.77
C TYR A 160 -10.03 -13.81 4.73
N ASN A 161 -10.57 -13.48 5.90
CA ASN A 161 -11.76 -12.68 6.09
C ASN A 161 -11.37 -11.30 6.64
N ASP A 162 -11.64 -10.25 5.85
CA ASP A 162 -11.28 -8.87 6.13
C ASP A 162 -12.14 -8.21 7.21
N THR A 163 -13.28 -8.79 7.58
CA THR A 163 -14.12 -8.33 8.70
C THR A 163 -13.68 -8.91 10.03
N ARG A 164 -12.67 -9.80 10.05
CA ARG A 164 -12.16 -10.47 11.25
C ARG A 164 -10.76 -9.98 11.59
N SER A 165 -10.43 -10.01 12.88
CA SER A 165 -9.05 -9.76 13.33
C SER A 165 -8.10 -10.82 12.75
N TYR A 166 -6.81 -10.50 12.70
CA TYR A 166 -5.79 -11.46 12.27
C TYR A 166 -5.80 -12.74 13.14
N GLN A 167 -5.89 -12.58 14.47
CA GLN A 167 -5.99 -13.70 15.41
C GLN A 167 -7.22 -14.59 15.16
N ALA A 168 -8.36 -13.99 14.82
CA ALA A 168 -9.57 -14.75 14.50
C ALA A 168 -9.45 -15.53 13.19
N ASN A 169 -8.71 -14.99 12.20
CA ASN A 169 -8.39 -15.72 10.97
C ASN A 169 -7.47 -16.92 11.25
N THR A 170 -6.44 -16.75 12.09
CA THR A 170 -5.45 -17.81 12.35
C THR A 170 -5.94 -18.88 13.35
N SER A 171 -6.90 -18.58 14.21
CA SER A 171 -7.37 -19.51 15.26
C SER A 171 -7.86 -20.87 14.73
N ASN A 172 -8.56 -20.88 13.59
CA ASN A 172 -9.00 -22.14 12.98
C ASN A 172 -7.83 -22.93 12.38
N VAL A 173 -6.85 -22.24 11.78
CA VAL A 173 -5.62 -22.85 11.28
C VAL A 173 -4.87 -23.52 12.45
N ASP A 174 -4.72 -22.80 13.57
CA ASP A 174 -4.11 -23.33 14.79
C ASP A 174 -4.82 -24.58 15.31
N ARG A 175 -6.15 -24.56 15.36
CA ARG A 175 -6.93 -25.68 15.89
C ARG A 175 -6.78 -26.94 15.03
N ILE A 176 -6.86 -26.80 13.71
CA ILE A 176 -6.66 -27.93 12.80
C ILE A 176 -5.21 -28.43 12.87
N ALA A 177 -4.22 -27.52 12.90
CA ALA A 177 -2.82 -27.90 13.05
C ALA A 177 -2.56 -28.69 14.33
N ALA A 178 -3.16 -28.29 15.46
CA ALA A 178 -3.02 -29.00 16.73
C ALA A 178 -3.65 -30.41 16.69
N ILE A 179 -4.80 -30.57 16.05
CA ILE A 179 -5.43 -31.88 15.84
C ILE A 179 -4.57 -32.77 14.94
N ALA A 180 -4.01 -32.21 13.88
CA ALA A 180 -3.10 -32.97 13.01
C ALA A 180 -1.80 -33.35 13.73
N ALA A 181 -1.28 -32.46 14.57
CA ALA A 181 -0.05 -32.67 15.33
C ALA A 181 -0.14 -33.86 16.29
N SER A 182 -1.32 -34.16 16.84
CA SER A 182 -1.50 -35.33 17.75
C SER A 182 -1.45 -36.69 17.03
N ALA A 183 -1.35 -36.70 15.70
CA ALA A 183 -1.18 -37.90 14.89
C ALA A 183 0.29 -38.24 14.56
N PHE A 184 1.24 -37.40 14.96
CA PHE A 184 2.69 -37.59 14.78
C PHE A 184 3.37 -37.84 16.12
#